data_AF-A0A6B2T3V0-F1
#
_entry.id   AF-A0A6B2T3V0-F1
#
_cell.length_a   1.000
_cell.length_b   1.000
_cell.length_c   1.000
_cell.angle_alpha   90.00
_cell.angle_beta   90.00
_cell.angle_gamma   90.00
#
_symmetry.space_group_name_H-M   'P 1'
#
loop_
_entity.id
_entity.type
_entity.pdbx_description
1 polymer ?
#
loop_
_entity_poly.entity_id
_entity_poly.type
_entity_poly.pdbx_seq_one_letter_code
_entity_poly.pdbx_strand_id
1 'polypeptide(L)'
;VWPAGDDPAPDIAQAVRGAAKENRTVVLVAYNIPHRDCGQHSAGGAGSADQYRSWVDTFAGAIGDAPALVVLEPDAIPHIVDGCTPAEYHEDRYQLLSEAIQRLKRQPKVTVYLDAGNPGWISEPGKLTEPLQKAGVAQADGFSLNVSNFQSDRTIKAYGRTLSATVGGKHFVMDTSRNGRGPLAGDRQDAWCNPPGRGLGTPPTDRTGDPLVDAVLWIK
;
A
#
# COMPACT_ATOMS: atom_id res chain seq x y z
N VAL A 1 -8.37 2.60 7.14
CA VAL A 1 -9.49 3.37 6.54
C VAL A 1 -9.08 3.70 5.12
N TRP A 2 -9.97 3.48 4.15
CA TRP A 2 -9.80 3.91 2.77
C TRP A 2 -10.71 5.14 2.61
N PRO A 3 -10.17 6.36 2.73
CA PRO A 3 -10.97 7.57 2.61
C PRO A 3 -11.46 7.75 1.17
N ALA A 4 -12.52 8.52 1.00
CA ALA A 4 -13.08 8.82 -0.31
C ALA A 4 -12.05 9.45 -1.28
N GLY A 5 -12.19 9.14 -2.58
CA GLY A 5 -11.27 9.59 -3.62
C GLY A 5 -11.49 11.04 -4.07
N ASP A 6 -12.68 11.60 -3.87
CA ASP A 6 -13.02 12.98 -4.21
C ASP A 6 -12.63 13.97 -3.09
N ASP A 7 -12.98 13.69 -1.84
CA ASP A 7 -12.52 14.44 -0.66
C ASP A 7 -12.14 13.50 0.49
N PRO A 8 -10.85 13.34 0.81
CA PRO A 8 -10.41 12.40 1.82
C PRO A 8 -10.49 12.97 3.24
N ALA A 9 -10.66 14.29 3.40
CA ALA A 9 -10.50 14.96 4.69
C ALA A 9 -11.52 14.53 5.76
N PRO A 10 -12.83 14.37 5.46
CA PRO A 10 -13.82 14.00 6.48
C PRO A 10 -13.54 12.65 7.14
N ASP A 11 -13.24 11.63 6.34
CA ASP A 11 -12.95 10.27 6.79
C ASP A 11 -11.65 10.22 7.62
N ILE A 12 -10.60 10.91 7.15
CA ILE A 12 -9.33 10.99 7.87
C ILE A 12 -9.51 11.71 9.19
N ALA A 13 -10.17 12.86 9.20
CA ALA A 13 -10.38 13.63 10.42
C ALA A 13 -11.23 12.85 11.44
N GLN A 14 -12.23 12.08 10.98
CA GLN A 14 -13.00 11.19 11.84
C GLN A 14 -12.13 10.06 12.41
N ALA A 15 -11.32 9.40 11.58
CA ALA A 15 -10.45 8.31 11.99
C ALA A 15 -9.37 8.78 12.97
N VAL A 16 -8.74 9.93 12.72
CA VAL A 16 -7.77 10.58 13.60
C VAL A 16 -8.39 10.91 14.95
N ARG A 17 -9.58 11.53 14.99
CA ARG A 17 -10.29 11.79 16.25
C ARG A 17 -10.63 10.51 17.01
N GLY A 18 -11.00 9.44 16.30
CA GLY A 18 -11.27 8.13 16.90
C GLY A 18 -10.03 7.51 17.53
N ALA A 19 -8.93 7.46 16.78
CA ALA A 19 -7.66 6.89 17.24
C ALA A 19 -7.07 7.68 18.42
N ALA A 20 -7.17 9.01 18.40
CA ALA A 20 -6.69 9.86 19.49
C ALA A 20 -7.38 9.59 20.83
N LYS A 21 -8.69 9.28 20.84
CA LYS A 21 -9.44 8.94 22.06
C LYS A 21 -8.90 7.71 22.77
N GLU A 22 -8.26 6.80 22.03
CA GLU A 22 -7.71 5.55 22.54
C GLU A 22 -6.17 5.53 22.53
N ASN A 23 -5.52 6.67 22.25
CA ASN A 23 -4.07 6.81 22.10
C ASN A 23 -3.48 5.78 21.11
N ARG A 24 -4.13 5.61 19.96
CA ARG A 24 -3.74 4.67 18.90
C ARG A 24 -3.20 5.39 17.66
N THR A 25 -2.40 4.67 16.89
CA THR A 25 -2.01 5.04 15.53
C THR A 25 -3.15 4.75 14.57
N VAL A 26 -3.51 5.71 13.72
CA VAL A 26 -4.49 5.48 12.65
C VAL A 26 -3.83 4.81 11.45
N VAL A 27 -4.48 3.80 10.87
CA VAL A 27 -4.05 3.18 9.61
C VAL A 27 -4.92 3.71 8.48
N LEU A 28 -4.27 4.36 7.51
CA LEU A 28 -4.91 4.99 6.36
C LEU A 28 -4.35 4.39 5.07
N VAL A 29 -5.19 4.32 4.04
CA VAL A 29 -4.77 3.88 2.71
C VAL A 29 -4.98 5.04 1.75
N ALA A 30 -3.90 5.56 1.17
CA ALA A 30 -4.01 6.51 0.08
C ALA A 30 -4.19 5.74 -1.23
N TYR A 31 -5.30 5.95 -1.94
CA TYR A 31 -5.66 5.17 -3.12
C TYR A 31 -6.34 6.02 -4.19
N ASN A 32 -5.63 7.01 -4.71
CA ASN A 32 -6.18 7.96 -5.68
C ASN A 32 -5.26 8.28 -6.86
N ILE A 33 -4.23 7.47 -7.12
CA ILE A 33 -3.30 7.68 -8.24
C ILE A 33 -4.05 7.79 -9.58
N PRO A 34 -3.69 8.73 -10.48
CA PRO A 34 -4.29 8.79 -11.82
C PRO A 34 -4.11 7.49 -12.60
N HIS A 35 -5.08 7.16 -13.45
CA HIS A 35 -5.15 5.89 -14.19
C HIS A 35 -5.12 4.67 -13.27
N ARG A 36 -5.83 4.76 -12.13
CA ARG A 36 -5.90 3.67 -11.14
C ARG A 36 -6.47 2.41 -11.77
N ASP A 37 -5.82 1.29 -11.47
CA ASP A 37 -6.21 -0.04 -11.96
C ASP A 37 -6.34 -0.11 -13.49
N CYS A 38 -5.69 0.82 -14.21
CA CYS A 38 -5.72 0.94 -15.68
C CYS A 38 -7.15 0.93 -16.27
N GLY A 39 -8.15 1.37 -15.50
CA GLY A 39 -9.56 1.33 -15.92
C GLY A 39 -10.29 -0.01 -15.70
N GLN A 40 -9.73 -0.94 -14.93
CA GLN A 40 -10.32 -2.24 -14.62
C GLN A 40 -11.32 -2.18 -13.43
N HIS A 41 -11.34 -3.18 -12.55
CA HIS A 41 -12.42 -3.39 -11.57
C HIS A 41 -12.53 -2.29 -10.48
N SER A 42 -11.42 -1.67 -10.13
CA SER A 42 -11.30 -0.58 -9.15
C SER A 42 -10.91 0.74 -9.83
N ALA A 43 -11.23 0.89 -11.12
CA ALA A 43 -11.00 2.10 -11.90
C ALA A 43 -11.37 3.38 -11.14
N GLY A 44 -10.59 4.44 -11.37
CA GLY A 44 -10.77 5.73 -10.75
C GLY A 44 -9.44 6.45 -10.60
N GLY A 45 -9.28 7.15 -9.49
CA GLY A 45 -8.13 8.01 -9.25
C GLY A 45 -8.42 9.46 -9.63
N ALA A 46 -7.48 10.33 -9.28
CA ALA A 46 -7.54 11.74 -9.64
C ALA A 46 -7.52 11.90 -11.17
N GLY A 47 -8.23 12.91 -11.68
CA GLY A 47 -8.33 13.19 -13.11
C GLY A 47 -7.07 13.80 -13.72
N SER A 48 -6.13 14.25 -12.90
CA SER A 48 -4.83 14.77 -13.34
C SER A 48 -3.77 14.69 -12.24
N ALA A 49 -2.50 14.89 -12.61
CA ALA A 49 -1.38 15.00 -11.70
C ALA A 49 -1.58 16.12 -10.64
N ASP A 50 -2.10 17.29 -11.04
CA ASP A 50 -2.33 18.41 -10.12
C ASP A 50 -3.49 18.17 -9.15
N GLN A 51 -4.53 17.47 -9.62
CA GLN A 51 -5.61 17.02 -8.75
C GLN A 51 -5.10 15.99 -7.73
N TYR A 52 -4.22 15.07 -8.15
CA TYR A 52 -3.59 14.13 -7.24
C TYR A 52 -2.75 14.83 -6.17
N ARG A 53 -1.88 15.77 -6.56
CA ARG A 53 -1.07 16.57 -5.62
C ARG A 53 -1.93 17.31 -4.61
N SER A 54 -3.00 17.94 -5.08
CA SER A 54 -3.96 18.66 -4.22
C SER A 54 -4.66 17.70 -3.27
N TRP A 55 -5.06 16.52 -3.75
CA TRP A 55 -5.67 15.48 -2.92
C TRP A 55 -4.71 14.95 -1.86
N VAL A 56 -3.43 14.71 -2.18
CA VAL A 56 -2.41 14.31 -1.20
C VAL A 56 -2.14 15.41 -0.17
N ASP A 57 -2.15 16.68 -0.59
CA ASP A 57 -2.01 17.81 0.33
C ASP A 57 -3.16 17.85 1.34
N THR A 58 -4.40 17.69 0.87
CA THR A 58 -5.61 17.57 1.71
C THR A 58 -5.52 16.36 2.64
N PHE A 59 -5.14 15.19 2.13
CA PHE A 59 -4.97 13.97 2.90
C PHE A 59 -3.98 14.18 4.05
N ALA A 60 -2.81 14.73 3.74
CA ALA A 60 -1.75 14.98 4.70
C ALA A 60 -2.13 16.09 5.71
N GLY A 61 -2.82 17.13 5.26
CA GLY A 61 -3.36 18.19 6.12
C GLY A 61 -4.40 17.67 7.12
N ALA A 62 -5.26 16.74 6.70
CA ALA A 62 -6.26 16.12 7.56
C ALA A 62 -5.65 15.20 8.64
N ILE A 63 -4.46 14.64 8.41
CA ILE A 63 -3.69 13.92 9.44
C ILE A 63 -3.13 14.90 10.48
N GLY A 64 -2.55 16.02 10.03
CA GLY A 64 -1.84 16.95 10.91
C GLY A 64 -0.68 16.27 11.67
N ASP A 65 -0.62 16.47 12.98
CA ASP A 65 0.44 15.91 13.83
C ASP A 65 0.07 14.57 14.49
N ALA A 66 -1.04 13.95 14.07
CA ALA A 66 -1.49 12.67 14.61
C ALA A 66 -0.56 11.51 14.23
N PRO A 67 -0.37 10.51 15.10
CA PRO A 67 0.33 9.27 14.72
C PRO A 67 -0.47 8.53 13.64
N ALA A 68 0.15 8.31 12.48
CA ALA A 68 -0.49 7.60 11.38
C ALA A 68 0.48 6.69 10.62
N LEU A 69 -0.06 5.57 10.13
CA LEU A 69 0.58 4.69 9.16
C LEU A 69 -0.21 4.80 7.86
N VAL A 70 0.47 5.20 6.79
CA VAL A 70 -0.13 5.36 5.46
C VAL A 70 0.39 4.28 4.54
N VAL A 71 -0.53 3.45 4.05
CA VAL A 71 -0.29 2.55 2.92
C VAL A 71 -0.53 3.35 1.65
N LEU A 72 0.52 3.57 0.86
CA LEU A 72 0.48 4.45 -0.31
C LEU A 72 0.25 3.66 -1.59
N GLU A 73 -0.86 3.98 -2.25
CA GLU A 73 -1.27 3.56 -3.59
C GLU A 73 -1.11 2.05 -3.85
N PRO A 74 -1.94 1.21 -3.19
CA PRO A 74 -2.07 -0.20 -3.56
C PRO A 74 -2.09 -0.43 -5.06
N ASP A 75 -1.33 -1.44 -5.52
CA ASP A 75 -1.24 -1.89 -6.90
C ASP A 75 -0.54 -0.92 -7.88
N ALA A 76 -0.22 0.33 -7.48
CA ALA A 76 0.29 1.32 -8.41
C ALA A 76 1.64 0.96 -9.04
N ILE A 77 2.56 0.39 -8.25
CA ILE A 77 3.87 -0.09 -8.71
C ILE A 77 3.78 -1.43 -9.44
N PRO A 78 3.12 -2.47 -8.90
CA PRO A 78 2.91 -3.73 -9.63
C PRO A 78 2.29 -3.55 -11.01
N HIS A 79 1.34 -2.62 -11.18
CA HIS A 79 0.74 -2.34 -12.49
C HIS A 79 1.70 -1.70 -13.51
N ILE A 80 2.84 -1.17 -13.07
CA ILE A 80 3.90 -0.78 -14.01
C ILE A 80 4.66 -2.03 -14.49
N VAL A 81 4.92 -2.96 -13.58
CA VAL A 81 5.70 -4.17 -13.84
C VAL A 81 4.93 -5.20 -14.69
N ASP A 82 3.63 -5.33 -14.50
CA ASP A 82 2.80 -6.25 -15.27
C ASP A 82 2.40 -5.72 -16.66
N GLY A 83 2.72 -4.45 -16.95
CA GLY A 83 2.43 -3.79 -18.22
C GLY A 83 1.01 -3.22 -18.34
N CYS A 84 0.22 -3.25 -17.27
CA CYS A 84 -1.12 -2.68 -17.24
C CYS A 84 -1.10 -1.16 -17.42
N THR A 85 -0.18 -0.47 -16.73
CA THR A 85 0.03 0.97 -16.87
C THR A 85 0.78 1.22 -18.18
N PRO A 86 0.22 2.00 -19.13
CA PRO A 86 0.92 2.34 -20.37
C PRO A 86 2.25 3.06 -20.11
N ALA A 87 3.26 2.79 -20.96
CA ALA A 87 4.64 3.26 -20.77
C ALA A 87 4.76 4.79 -20.70
N GLU A 88 3.90 5.51 -21.43
CA GLU A 88 3.84 6.97 -21.40
C GLU A 88 3.51 7.56 -20.03
N TYR A 89 2.89 6.78 -19.13
CA TYR A 89 2.50 7.22 -17.78
C TYR A 89 3.47 6.77 -16.68
N HIS A 90 4.53 6.00 -17.00
CA HIS A 90 5.41 5.42 -15.98
C HIS A 90 6.16 6.48 -15.19
N GLU A 91 6.81 7.42 -15.87
CA GLU A 91 7.62 8.46 -15.21
C GLU A 91 6.74 9.41 -14.38
N ASP A 92 5.57 9.81 -14.90
CA ASP A 92 4.59 10.60 -14.16
C ASP A 92 4.13 9.87 -12.89
N ARG A 93 3.84 8.56 -12.99
CA ARG A 93 3.43 7.76 -11.83
C ARG A 93 4.54 7.67 -10.79
N TYR A 94 5.80 7.43 -11.19
CA TYR A 94 6.93 7.43 -10.26
C TYR A 94 7.10 8.77 -9.56
N GLN A 95 7.00 9.88 -10.32
CA GLN A 95 7.10 11.22 -9.78
C GLN A 95 5.99 11.50 -8.76
N LEU A 96 4.73 11.20 -9.08
CA LEU A 96 3.60 11.43 -8.19
C LEU A 96 3.71 10.64 -6.88
N LEU A 97 4.15 9.37 -6.95
CA LEU A 97 4.38 8.55 -5.75
C LEU A 97 5.50 9.12 -4.88
N SER A 98 6.62 9.54 -5.49
CA SER A 98 7.73 10.17 -4.78
C SER A 98 7.33 11.49 -4.12
N GLU A 99 6.59 12.34 -4.82
CA GLU A 99 6.04 13.59 -4.29
C GLU A 99 5.06 13.33 -3.14
N ALA A 100 4.23 12.29 -3.24
CA ALA A 100 3.30 11.91 -2.18
C ALA A 100 4.02 11.46 -0.90
N ILE A 101 5.06 10.62 -1.03
CA ILE A 101 5.92 10.22 0.09
C ILE A 101 6.52 11.48 0.73
N GLN A 102 7.15 12.34 -0.06
CA GLN A 102 7.78 13.56 0.46
C GLN A 102 6.78 14.47 1.18
N ARG A 103 5.56 14.60 0.66
CA ARG A 103 4.52 15.44 1.27
C ARG A 103 4.02 14.87 2.59
N LEU A 104 3.79 13.55 2.66
CA LEU A 104 3.34 12.84 3.87
C LEU A 104 4.42 12.81 4.95
N LYS A 105 5.70 12.68 4.57
CA LYS A 105 6.83 12.69 5.51
C LYS A 105 7.12 14.06 6.12
N ARG A 106 6.41 15.13 5.71
CA ARG A 106 6.43 16.41 6.43
C ARG A 106 5.65 16.36 7.74
N GLN A 107 4.78 15.37 7.93
CA GLN A 107 4.07 15.19 9.20
C GLN A 107 4.99 14.46 10.19
N PRO A 108 5.07 14.91 11.44
CA PRO A 108 6.11 14.45 12.38
C PRO A 108 5.97 12.99 12.83
N LYS A 109 4.77 12.41 12.71
CA LYS A 109 4.45 11.07 13.22
C LYS A 109 3.83 10.16 12.16
N VAL A 110 4.07 10.47 10.88
CA VAL A 110 3.59 9.68 9.76
C VAL A 110 4.67 8.69 9.31
N THR A 111 4.30 7.42 9.28
CA THR A 111 5.03 6.36 8.57
C THR A 111 4.35 6.07 7.24
N VAL A 112 5.14 5.86 6.19
CA VAL A 112 4.65 5.63 4.83
C VAL A 112 5.21 4.30 4.30
N TYR A 113 4.32 3.45 3.81
CA TYR A 113 4.63 2.17 3.18
C TYR A 113 4.10 2.17 1.76
N LEU A 114 5.00 2.29 0.77
CA LEU A 114 4.65 2.22 -0.65
C LEU A 114 4.23 0.79 -1.01
N ASP A 115 3.05 0.59 -1.60
CA ASP A 115 2.62 -0.76 -1.94
C ASP A 115 3.48 -1.41 -3.02
N ALA A 116 3.79 -2.69 -2.78
CA ALA A 116 4.64 -3.52 -3.62
C ALA A 116 3.91 -4.80 -4.08
N GLY A 117 2.57 -4.77 -4.08
CA GLY A 117 1.74 -5.88 -4.55
C GLY A 117 1.88 -7.14 -3.72
N ASN A 118 1.94 -8.29 -4.39
CA ASN A 118 1.96 -9.58 -3.72
C ASN A 118 2.69 -10.68 -4.50
N PRO A 119 3.22 -11.72 -3.81
CA PRO A 119 3.96 -12.83 -4.43
C PRO A 119 3.20 -13.65 -5.47
N GLY A 120 1.86 -13.61 -5.45
CA GLY A 120 1.01 -14.32 -6.41
C GLY A 120 0.81 -13.57 -7.72
N TRP A 121 1.26 -12.32 -7.81
CA TRP A 121 1.14 -11.46 -8.99
C TRP A 121 2.50 -11.18 -9.60
N ILE A 122 3.38 -10.48 -8.88
CA ILE A 122 4.77 -10.32 -9.29
C ILE A 122 5.58 -11.39 -8.58
N SER A 123 5.81 -12.52 -9.24
CA SER A 123 6.46 -13.69 -8.62
C SER A 123 7.96 -13.49 -8.36
N GLU A 124 8.61 -12.63 -9.14
CA GLU A 124 10.02 -12.28 -9.01
C GLU A 124 10.17 -10.92 -8.32
N PRO A 125 10.48 -10.85 -7.01
CA PRO A 125 10.55 -9.58 -6.27
C PRO A 125 11.55 -8.59 -6.86
N GLY A 126 12.62 -9.10 -7.49
CA GLY A 126 13.63 -8.28 -8.15
C GLY A 126 13.06 -7.30 -9.17
N LYS A 127 11.95 -7.66 -9.84
CA LYS A 127 11.28 -6.80 -10.84
C LYS A 127 10.67 -5.53 -10.25
N LEU A 128 10.40 -5.49 -8.94
CA LEU A 128 9.91 -4.30 -8.24
C LEU A 128 11.03 -3.37 -7.78
N THR A 129 12.29 -3.79 -7.83
CA THR A 129 13.41 -3.04 -7.26
C THR A 129 13.56 -1.66 -7.89
N GLU A 130 13.74 -1.60 -9.22
CA GLU A 130 13.90 -0.33 -9.93
C GLU A 130 12.63 0.55 -9.84
N PRO A 131 11.41 0.02 -10.08
CA PRO A 131 10.18 0.78 -9.90
C PRO A 131 10.03 1.41 -8.51
N LEU A 132 10.29 0.66 -7.44
CA LEU A 132 10.23 1.19 -6.06
C LEU A 132 11.31 2.25 -5.81
N GLN A 133 12.52 2.05 -6.33
CA GLN A 133 13.60 3.03 -6.20
C GLN A 133 13.24 4.34 -6.92
N LYS A 134 12.73 4.27 -8.16
CA LYS A 134 12.27 5.43 -8.93
C LYS A 134 11.11 6.16 -8.24
N ALA A 135 10.20 5.42 -7.62
CA ALA A 135 9.07 5.95 -6.87
C ALA A 135 9.43 6.51 -5.48
N GLY A 136 10.70 6.49 -5.08
CA GLY A 136 11.14 7.13 -3.84
C GLY A 136 11.01 6.28 -2.57
N VAL A 137 11.01 4.95 -2.67
CA VAL A 137 10.98 4.06 -1.48
C VAL A 137 12.11 4.34 -0.49
N ALA A 138 13.23 4.92 -0.96
CA ALA A 138 14.32 5.34 -0.10
C ALA A 138 13.91 6.40 0.94
N GLN A 139 12.92 7.26 0.62
CA GLN A 139 12.37 8.26 1.53
C GLN A 139 11.18 7.75 2.36
N ALA A 140 10.60 6.61 1.99
CA ALA A 140 9.57 5.93 2.76
C ALA A 140 10.18 5.13 3.94
N ASP A 141 9.33 4.76 4.89
CA ASP A 141 9.70 3.90 6.02
C ASP A 141 9.82 2.43 5.54
N GLY A 142 9.03 2.06 4.54
CA GLY A 142 9.07 0.73 3.96
C GLY A 142 8.17 0.55 2.75
N PHE A 143 7.77 -0.69 2.53
CA PHE A 143 6.77 -1.07 1.54
C PHE A 143 5.66 -1.93 2.17
N SER A 144 4.50 -1.99 1.53
CA SER A 144 3.41 -2.88 1.97
C SER A 144 3.24 -4.05 1.00
N LEU A 145 2.78 -5.18 1.54
CA LEU A 145 2.60 -6.41 0.78
C LEU A 145 1.23 -7.02 1.05
N ASN A 146 0.72 -7.72 0.04
CA ASN A 146 -0.49 -8.54 0.09
C ASN A 146 -1.79 -7.76 0.29
N VAL A 147 -1.78 -6.43 0.12
CA VAL A 147 -2.99 -5.60 0.22
C VAL A 147 -4.10 -6.20 -0.64
N SER A 148 -5.25 -6.44 -0.02
CA SER A 148 -6.41 -7.06 -0.70
C SER A 148 -6.14 -8.44 -1.31
N ASN A 149 -5.14 -9.19 -0.86
CA ASN A 149 -4.84 -10.53 -1.39
C ASN A 149 -4.78 -11.59 -0.26
N PHE A 150 -4.37 -12.81 -0.59
CA PHE A 150 -4.59 -14.01 0.22
C PHE A 150 -3.32 -14.84 0.45
N GLN A 151 -2.15 -14.32 0.06
CA GLN A 151 -0.89 -15.07 0.16
C GLN A 151 -0.58 -15.44 1.62
N SER A 152 -0.01 -16.62 1.86
CA SER A 152 0.28 -17.07 3.23
C SER A 152 1.36 -16.20 3.90
N ASP A 153 1.30 -16.05 5.22
CA ASP A 153 2.32 -15.28 5.98
C ASP A 153 3.75 -15.74 5.66
N ARG A 154 3.97 -17.05 5.54
CA ARG A 154 5.28 -17.61 5.19
C ARG A 154 5.76 -17.12 3.82
N THR A 155 4.88 -17.14 2.83
CA THR A 155 5.19 -16.71 1.46
C THR A 155 5.49 -15.22 1.43
N ILE A 156 4.65 -14.41 2.09
CA ILE A 156 4.83 -12.94 2.14
C ILE A 156 6.14 -12.59 2.82
N LYS A 157 6.45 -13.19 3.98
CA LYS A 157 7.71 -12.92 4.71
C LYS A 157 8.94 -13.28 3.88
N ALA A 158 8.94 -14.43 3.22
CA ALA A 158 10.06 -14.84 2.35
C ALA A 158 10.25 -13.86 1.18
N TYR A 159 9.15 -13.48 0.52
CA TYR A 159 9.17 -12.50 -0.58
C TYR A 159 9.66 -11.13 -0.12
N GLY A 160 9.11 -10.62 0.99
CA GLY A 160 9.47 -9.32 1.55
C GLY A 160 10.93 -9.25 1.99
N ARG A 161 11.51 -10.32 2.55
CA ARG A 161 12.95 -10.37 2.87
C ARG A 161 13.82 -10.21 1.62
N THR A 162 13.47 -10.89 0.53
CA THR A 162 14.21 -10.77 -0.74
C THR A 162 14.08 -9.36 -1.31
N LEU A 163 12.87 -8.80 -1.34
CA LEU A 163 12.65 -7.44 -1.83
C LEU A 163 13.34 -6.39 -0.96
N SER A 164 13.23 -6.50 0.36
CA SER A 164 13.90 -5.63 1.33
C SER A 164 15.39 -5.52 1.06
N ALA A 165 16.06 -6.65 0.79
CA ALA A 165 17.49 -6.67 0.48
C ALA A 165 17.86 -5.88 -0.78
N THR A 166 16.97 -5.79 -1.78
CA THR A 166 17.24 -5.05 -3.03
C THR A 166 16.92 -3.56 -2.94
N VAL A 167 16.09 -3.14 -1.97
CA VAL A 167 15.72 -1.73 -1.75
C VAL A 167 16.38 -1.11 -0.52
N GLY A 168 17.55 -1.62 -0.10
CA GLY A 168 18.36 -1.02 0.95
C GLY A 168 17.96 -1.43 2.38
N GLY A 169 17.42 -2.64 2.55
CA GLY A 169 17.04 -3.18 3.86
C GLY A 169 15.77 -2.56 4.44
N LYS A 170 14.91 -1.97 3.59
CA LYS A 170 13.65 -1.35 4.04
C LYS A 170 12.74 -2.37 4.70
N HIS A 171 12.06 -1.93 5.75
CA HIS A 171 11.07 -2.74 6.44
C HIS A 171 9.79 -2.86 5.62
N PHE A 172 8.87 -3.71 6.05
CA PHE A 172 7.57 -3.83 5.39
C PHE A 172 6.43 -4.16 6.35
N VAL A 173 5.20 -3.87 5.90
CA VAL A 173 3.97 -4.31 6.54
C VAL A 173 3.24 -5.30 5.65
N MET A 174 2.42 -6.16 6.26
CA MET A 174 1.69 -7.20 5.56
C MET A 174 0.19 -7.08 5.80
N ASP A 175 -0.61 -7.13 4.73
CA ASP A 175 -2.05 -7.35 4.87
C ASP A 175 -2.34 -8.82 5.17
N THR A 176 -2.97 -9.07 6.31
CA THR A 176 -3.38 -10.39 6.81
C THR A 176 -4.89 -10.49 6.98
N SER A 177 -5.65 -9.52 6.46
CA SER A 177 -7.11 -9.44 6.56
C SER A 177 -7.82 -10.73 6.16
N ARG A 178 -7.36 -11.40 5.09
CA ARG A 178 -8.08 -12.52 4.47
C ARG A 178 -7.23 -13.75 4.16
N ASN A 179 -5.99 -13.82 4.66
CA ASN A 179 -5.03 -14.84 4.25
C ASN A 179 -4.93 -16.07 5.17
N GLY A 180 -5.82 -16.22 6.16
CA GLY A 180 -5.74 -17.29 7.17
C GLY A 180 -5.91 -18.71 6.61
N ARG A 181 -6.36 -18.86 5.36
CA ARG A 181 -6.43 -20.14 4.64
C ARG A 181 -5.58 -20.15 3.35
N GLY A 182 -4.70 -19.16 3.17
CA GLY A 182 -3.90 -18.97 1.96
C GLY A 182 -4.71 -18.57 0.73
N PRO A 183 -4.10 -18.53 -0.47
CA PRO A 183 -4.81 -18.25 -1.71
C PRO A 183 -5.70 -19.43 -2.13
N LEU A 184 -6.64 -19.19 -3.04
CA LEU A 184 -7.41 -20.26 -3.66
C LEU A 184 -6.46 -21.15 -4.48
N ALA A 185 -6.53 -22.47 -4.28
CA ALA A 185 -5.69 -23.41 -5.01
C ALA A 185 -6.18 -23.63 -6.45
N GLY A 186 -5.25 -23.90 -7.35
CA GLY A 186 -5.50 -24.13 -8.77
C GLY A 186 -5.29 -22.88 -9.62
N ASP A 187 -5.03 -23.09 -10.91
CA ASP A 187 -4.86 -22.01 -11.88
C ASP A 187 -6.25 -21.56 -12.37
N ARG A 188 -6.83 -20.60 -11.64
CA ARG A 188 -8.07 -19.94 -12.03
C ARG A 188 -7.76 -18.48 -12.30
N GLN A 189 -8.19 -18.01 -13.47
CA GLN A 189 -8.27 -16.59 -13.75
C GLN A 189 -9.06 -15.90 -12.63
N ASP A 190 -8.55 -14.77 -12.15
CA ASP A 190 -9.14 -13.95 -11.09
C ASP A 190 -9.39 -14.69 -9.77
N ALA A 191 -8.54 -15.66 -9.41
CA ALA A 191 -8.57 -16.33 -8.11
C ALA A 191 -8.43 -15.37 -6.90
N TRP A 192 -8.11 -14.10 -7.14
CA TRP A 192 -8.07 -13.00 -6.18
C TRP A 192 -9.43 -12.29 -6.02
N CYS A 193 -10.33 -12.37 -7.01
CA CYS A 193 -11.61 -11.67 -6.98
C CYS A 193 -12.68 -12.49 -6.25
N ASN A 194 -12.96 -12.12 -4.99
CA ASN A 194 -13.95 -12.76 -4.13
C ASN A 194 -13.88 -14.31 -4.06
N PRO A 195 -12.70 -14.92 -3.88
CA PRO A 195 -12.57 -16.38 -3.86
C PRO A 195 -13.30 -17.01 -2.66
N PRO A 196 -13.97 -18.14 -2.84
CA PRO A 196 -14.62 -18.84 -1.74
C PRO A 196 -13.61 -19.49 -0.79
N GLY A 197 -14.06 -19.74 0.43
CA GLY A 197 -13.35 -20.57 1.42
C GLY A 197 -12.08 -19.94 1.99
N ARG A 198 -11.87 -18.63 1.81
CA ARG A 198 -10.81 -17.87 2.50
C ARG A 198 -11.20 -17.65 3.97
N GLY A 199 -10.26 -17.20 4.79
CA GLY A 199 -10.49 -16.97 6.21
C GLY A 199 -9.66 -15.81 6.74
N LEU A 200 -10.10 -15.21 7.84
CA LEU A 200 -9.36 -14.16 8.53
C LEU A 200 -7.97 -14.66 8.92
N GLY A 201 -6.94 -13.86 8.67
CA GLY A 201 -5.58 -14.14 9.10
C GLY A 201 -5.30 -13.62 10.50
N THR A 202 -4.02 -13.42 10.80
CA THR A 202 -3.54 -12.90 12.07
C THR A 202 -4.15 -11.51 12.35
N PRO A 203 -4.76 -11.25 13.52
CA PRO A 203 -5.24 -9.91 13.87
C PRO A 203 -4.10 -8.89 13.88
N PRO A 204 -4.39 -7.59 13.64
CA PRO A 204 -3.34 -6.58 13.55
C PRO A 204 -2.44 -6.51 14.78
N THR A 205 -1.11 -6.53 14.57
CA THR A 205 -0.11 -6.36 15.63
C THR A 205 1.25 -5.97 15.07
N ASP A 206 1.99 -5.18 15.83
CA ASP A 206 3.41 -4.85 15.67
C ASP A 206 4.36 -5.87 16.35
N ARG A 207 3.81 -6.85 17.09
CA ARG A 207 4.57 -7.94 17.72
C ARG A 207 4.75 -9.10 16.74
N THR A 208 5.49 -8.85 15.67
CA THR A 208 5.60 -9.77 14.52
C THR A 208 6.64 -10.89 14.72
N GLY A 209 7.61 -10.65 15.62
CA GLY A 209 8.76 -11.54 15.85
C GLY A 209 9.75 -11.58 14.67
N ASP A 210 9.60 -10.70 13.68
CA ASP A 210 10.47 -10.60 12.51
C ASP A 210 11.05 -9.18 12.44
N PRO A 211 12.38 -9.00 12.43
CA PRO A 211 12.98 -7.67 12.49
C PRO A 211 12.72 -6.79 11.26
N LEU A 212 12.27 -7.37 10.14
CA LEU A 212 11.92 -6.62 8.92
C LEU A 212 10.42 -6.37 8.76
N VAL A 213 9.58 -6.99 9.59
CA VAL A 213 8.12 -6.82 9.52
C VAL A 213 7.67 -5.91 10.65
N ASP A 214 7.36 -4.66 10.32
CA ASP A 214 6.95 -3.66 11.32
C ASP A 214 5.57 -3.98 11.90
N ALA A 215 4.65 -4.47 11.06
CA ALA A 215 3.32 -4.87 11.49
C ALA A 215 2.68 -5.85 10.51
N VAL A 216 1.81 -6.70 11.05
CA VAL A 216 0.72 -7.31 10.29
C VAL A 216 -0.53 -6.46 10.53
N LEU A 217 -1.22 -6.13 9.45
CA LEU A 217 -2.37 -5.23 9.44
C LEU A 217 -3.54 -5.91 8.73
N TRP A 218 -4.75 -5.43 8.99
CA TRP A 218 -5.90 -5.67 8.12
C TRP A 218 -6.08 -4.41 7.31
N ILE A 219 -5.54 -4.42 6.09
CA ILE A 219 -5.55 -3.24 5.21
C ILE A 219 -6.86 -3.25 4.41
N LYS A 220 -7.25 -4.41 3.86
CA LYS A 220 -8.58 -4.63 3.26
C LYS A 220 -9.69 -4.86 4.28
#